data_AF-A0A538DQC2-F1
#
_entry.id   AF-A0A538DQC2-F1
#
_cell.length_a   1.000
_cell.length_b   1.000
_cell.length_c   1.000
_cell.angle_alpha   90.00
_cell.angle_beta   90.00
_cell.angle_gamma   90.00
#
_symmetry.space_group_name_H-M   'P 1'
#
loop_
_entity.id
_entity.type
_entity.pdbx_description
1 polymer ?
#
loop_
_entity_poly.entity_id
_entity_poly.type
_entity_poly.pdbx_seq_one_letter_code
_entity_poly.pdbx_strand_id
1 'polypeptide(L)'
;MDAVVCAIGPGIVGTGSMFGHGGVAAAEAANAAAALAGTPIVAVRASTGDARERHRGVSHHTRAVLELCLGDVVVPWPLGTEPPDWLEAREEVDVHDWKEVCAGLPLAHMQRGPGEDPLFFAAAFAAGRAVRNRLG
;
A
#
# COMPACT_ATOMS: atom_id res chain seq x y z
N MET A 1 2.32 -20.10 9.22
CA MET A 1 1.28 -19.60 8.28
C MET A 1 2.00 -19.18 7.01
N ASP A 2 1.40 -19.40 5.84
CA ASP A 2 2.01 -19.02 4.56
C ASP A 2 1.52 -17.62 4.15
N ALA A 3 2.35 -16.90 3.39
CA ALA A 3 2.00 -15.62 2.81
C ALA A 3 2.34 -15.60 1.33
N VAL A 4 1.48 -14.94 0.54
CA VAL A 4 1.69 -14.70 -0.88
C VAL A 4 1.77 -13.20 -1.09
N VAL A 5 2.81 -12.75 -1.80
CA VAL A 5 2.95 -11.34 -2.19
C VAL A 5 2.50 -11.20 -3.63
N CYS A 6 1.39 -10.51 -3.83
CA CYS A 6 0.88 -10.16 -5.15
C CYS A 6 1.28 -8.72 -5.49
N ALA A 7 1.94 -8.52 -6.63
CA ALA A 7 2.32 -7.19 -7.10
C ALA A 7 2.11 -7.08 -8.60
N ILE A 8 1.77 -5.88 -9.05
CA ILE A 8 1.73 -5.53 -10.47
C ILE A 8 3.16 -5.25 -10.95
N GLY A 9 3.49 -5.73 -12.15
CA GLY A 9 4.76 -5.41 -12.80
C GLY A 9 4.89 -3.92 -13.14
N PRO A 10 6.08 -3.48 -13.60
CA PRO A 10 6.26 -2.10 -14.08
C PRO A 10 5.48 -1.84 -15.39
N GLY A 11 5.38 -0.56 -15.78
CA GLY A 11 4.83 -0.18 -17.09
C GLY A 11 3.30 -0.22 -17.19
N ILE A 12 2.61 -0.14 -16.06
CA ILE A 12 1.15 -0.14 -16.02
C ILE A 12 0.60 1.13 -16.66
N VAL A 13 -0.01 0.98 -17.83
CA VAL A 13 -0.64 2.08 -18.55
C VAL A 13 -2.04 2.31 -17.98
N GLY A 14 -2.39 3.58 -17.80
CA GLY A 14 -3.72 4.01 -17.39
C GLY A 14 -4.44 4.74 -18.52
N THR A 15 -5.74 4.57 -18.64
CA THR A 15 -6.60 5.34 -19.56
C THR A 15 -6.99 6.71 -18.98
N GLY A 16 -6.61 6.99 -17.73
CA GLY A 16 -6.97 8.21 -17.01
C GLY A 16 -8.35 8.17 -16.34
N SER A 17 -9.12 7.09 -16.52
CA SER A 17 -10.34 6.86 -15.74
C SER A 17 -10.02 6.24 -14.38
N MET A 18 -10.96 6.34 -13.45
CA MET A 18 -10.81 5.87 -12.06
C MET A 18 -10.36 4.40 -11.95
N PHE A 19 -10.93 3.52 -12.76
CA PHE A 19 -10.60 2.08 -12.76
C PHE A 19 -9.75 1.66 -13.97
N GLY A 20 -9.38 2.60 -14.84
CA GLY A 20 -8.71 2.33 -16.10
C GLY A 20 -7.21 2.13 -15.97
N HIS A 21 -6.72 1.54 -14.90
CA HIS A 21 -5.29 1.31 -14.66
C HIS A 21 -5.04 -0.13 -14.20
N GLY A 22 -3.94 -0.76 -14.62
CA GLY A 22 -3.64 -2.14 -14.21
C GLY A 22 -3.41 -2.36 -12.70
N GLY A 23 -3.25 -1.28 -11.92
CA GLY A 23 -3.25 -1.37 -10.45
C GLY A 23 -4.54 -1.95 -9.83
N VAL A 24 -5.65 -2.00 -10.58
CA VAL A 24 -6.89 -2.66 -10.13
C VAL A 24 -6.71 -4.16 -9.88
N ALA A 25 -5.68 -4.80 -10.45
CA ALA A 25 -5.35 -6.20 -10.19
C ALA A 25 -5.04 -6.50 -8.71
N ALA A 26 -4.68 -5.49 -7.91
CA ALA A 26 -4.57 -5.65 -6.45
C ALA A 26 -5.92 -5.97 -5.79
N ALA A 27 -7.03 -5.42 -6.30
CA ALA A 27 -8.37 -5.75 -5.81
C ALA A 27 -8.77 -7.18 -6.20
N GLU A 28 -8.39 -7.64 -7.40
CA GLU A 28 -8.60 -9.04 -7.83
C GLU A 28 -7.90 -10.01 -6.87
N ALA A 29 -6.63 -9.74 -6.53
CA ALA A 29 -5.88 -10.54 -5.58
C ALA A 29 -6.51 -10.52 -4.17
N ALA A 30 -6.96 -9.35 -3.69
CA ALA A 30 -7.61 -9.23 -2.40
C ALA A 30 -8.93 -10.00 -2.34
N ASN A 31 -9.76 -9.88 -3.38
CA ASN A 31 -11.03 -10.60 -3.50
C ASN A 31 -10.84 -12.11 -3.59
N ALA A 32 -9.83 -12.57 -4.34
CA ALA A 32 -9.49 -13.99 -4.40
C ALA A 32 -9.04 -14.53 -3.04
N ALA A 33 -8.18 -13.78 -2.32
CA ALA A 33 -7.75 -14.15 -0.98
C ALA A 33 -8.94 -14.24 -0.01
N ALA A 34 -9.83 -13.24 -0.01
CA ALA A 34 -11.05 -13.24 0.81
C ALA A 34 -11.96 -14.44 0.48
N ALA A 35 -12.19 -14.73 -0.81
CA ALA A 35 -13.02 -15.85 -1.25
C ALA A 35 -12.44 -17.22 -0.85
N LEU A 36 -11.11 -17.32 -0.72
CA LEU A 36 -10.39 -18.51 -0.24
C LEU A 36 -10.23 -18.54 1.30
N ALA A 37 -10.98 -17.71 2.02
CA ALA A 37 -10.92 -17.57 3.48
C ALA A 37 -9.54 -17.15 4.03
N GLY A 38 -8.73 -16.50 3.19
CA GLY A 38 -7.49 -15.84 3.59
C GLY A 38 -7.73 -14.45 4.19
N THR A 39 -6.65 -13.81 4.65
CA THR A 39 -6.68 -12.44 5.18
C THR A 39 -6.02 -11.50 4.17
N PRO A 40 -6.79 -10.83 3.28
CA PRO A 40 -6.22 -9.87 2.36
C PRO A 40 -5.65 -8.65 3.11
N ILE A 41 -4.43 -8.26 2.72
CA ILE A 41 -3.74 -7.08 3.25
C ILE A 41 -3.38 -6.21 2.04
N VAL A 42 -3.93 -4.99 1.98
CA VAL A 42 -3.68 -4.05 0.87
C VAL A 42 -2.60 -3.07 1.29
N ALA A 43 -1.44 -3.14 0.63
CA ALA A 43 -0.37 -2.16 0.83
C ALA A 43 -0.81 -0.78 0.32
N VAL A 44 -0.89 0.19 1.23
CA VAL A 44 -1.28 1.56 0.88
C VAL A 44 -0.15 2.24 0.10
N ARG A 45 -0.47 2.74 -1.10
CA ARG A 45 0.42 3.59 -1.86
C ARG A 45 0.17 5.03 -1.45
N ALA A 46 1.13 5.65 -0.79
CA ALA A 46 1.08 7.06 -0.43
C ALA A 46 2.40 7.74 -0.75
N SER A 47 2.38 9.06 -0.94
CA SER A 47 3.58 9.84 -1.24
C SER A 47 3.51 11.22 -0.59
N THR A 48 4.63 11.70 -0.06
CA THR A 48 4.80 13.11 0.32
C THR A 48 5.79 13.82 -0.61
N GLY A 49 6.60 13.06 -1.35
CA GLY A 49 7.68 13.55 -2.20
C GLY A 49 7.30 13.83 -3.66
N ASP A 50 6.09 13.51 -4.10
CA ASP A 50 5.69 13.78 -5.49
C ASP A 50 5.60 15.30 -5.75
N ALA A 51 6.23 15.75 -6.84
CA ALA A 51 6.20 17.15 -7.26
C ALA A 51 4.79 17.60 -7.67
N ARG A 52 3.93 16.67 -8.09
CA ARG A 52 2.54 16.95 -8.47
C ARG A 52 1.67 16.88 -7.23
N GLU A 53 1.12 18.00 -6.80
CA GLU A 53 0.32 18.13 -5.58
C GLU A 53 -0.82 17.09 -5.49
N ARG A 54 -1.54 16.86 -6.60
CA ARG A 54 -2.60 15.85 -6.70
C ARG A 54 -2.14 14.39 -6.48
N HIS A 55 -0.84 14.12 -6.43
CA HIS A 55 -0.26 12.80 -6.16
C HIS A 55 0.33 12.68 -4.75
N ARG A 56 0.24 13.75 -3.94
CA ARG A 56 0.62 13.71 -2.52
C ARG A 56 -0.52 13.13 -1.68
N GLY A 57 -0.17 12.56 -0.54
CA GLY A 57 -1.07 11.78 0.31
C GLY A 57 -1.31 10.37 -0.23
N VAL A 58 -2.45 9.78 0.13
CA VAL A 58 -2.83 8.44 -0.35
C VAL A 58 -3.25 8.50 -1.81
N SER A 59 -2.69 7.58 -2.61
CA SER A 59 -2.92 7.52 -4.04
C SER A 59 -4.37 7.18 -4.39
N HIS A 60 -4.93 7.83 -5.41
CA HIS A 60 -6.24 7.47 -5.95
C HIS A 60 -6.31 6.00 -6.43
N HIS A 61 -5.20 5.42 -6.91
CA HIS A 61 -5.14 3.97 -7.18
C HIS A 61 -5.45 3.11 -5.95
N THR A 62 -4.98 3.49 -4.76
CA THR A 62 -5.31 2.75 -3.52
C THR A 62 -6.79 2.88 -3.23
N ARG A 63 -7.36 4.08 -3.37
CA ARG A 63 -8.80 4.28 -3.23
C ARG A 63 -9.61 3.41 -4.20
N ALA A 64 -9.24 3.40 -5.48
CA ALA A 64 -9.90 2.59 -6.51
C ALA A 64 -9.82 1.08 -6.21
N VAL A 65 -8.67 0.61 -5.71
CA VAL A 65 -8.50 -0.78 -5.28
C VAL A 65 -9.43 -1.10 -4.11
N LEU A 66 -9.47 -0.25 -3.07
CA LEU A 66 -10.32 -0.46 -1.90
C LEU A 66 -11.82 -0.42 -2.24
N GLU A 67 -12.24 0.47 -3.14
CA GLU A 67 -13.62 0.54 -3.64
C GLU A 67 -14.05 -0.72 -4.41
N LEU A 68 -13.09 -1.50 -4.95
CA LEU A 68 -13.33 -2.75 -5.66
C LEU A 68 -13.14 -4.00 -4.79
N CYS A 69 -12.70 -3.86 -3.54
CA CYS A 69 -12.65 -4.96 -2.58
C CYS A 69 -14.07 -5.31 -2.11
N LEU A 70 -14.46 -6.57 -2.25
CA LEU A 70 -15.81 -7.06 -1.97
C LEU A 70 -16.01 -7.54 -0.52
N GLY A 71 -14.91 -7.80 0.20
CA GLY A 71 -14.91 -8.24 1.58
C GLY A 71 -13.96 -7.43 2.44
N ASP A 72 -13.88 -7.79 3.73
CA ASP A 72 -12.99 -7.13 4.67
C ASP A 72 -11.54 -7.25 4.22
N VAL A 73 -10.85 -6.11 4.17
CA VAL A 73 -9.43 -6.02 3.88
C VAL A 73 -8.71 -5.31 5.01
N VAL A 74 -7.55 -5.83 5.38
CA VAL A 74 -6.65 -5.12 6.29
C VAL A 74 -5.95 -4.04 5.49
N VAL A 75 -5.97 -2.81 6.00
CA VAL A 75 -5.34 -1.65 5.36
C VAL A 75 -4.31 -1.05 6.34
N PRO A 76 -3.05 -1.51 6.29
CA PRO A 76 -2.00 -1.05 7.19
C PRO A 76 -1.61 0.39 6.90
N TRP A 77 -1.53 1.20 7.95
CA TRP A 77 -1.18 2.61 7.87
C TRP A 77 -0.10 2.97 8.91
N PRO A 78 0.92 3.78 8.56
CA PRO A 78 1.92 4.24 9.52
C PRO A 78 1.32 4.97 10.72
N LEU A 79 1.52 4.44 11.92
CA LEU A 79 1.13 5.10 13.17
C LEU A 79 1.76 6.50 13.26
N GLY A 80 0.98 7.48 13.70
CA GLY A 80 1.42 8.87 13.85
C GLY A 80 1.53 9.67 12.54
N THR A 81 1.04 9.12 11.42
CA THR A 81 0.88 9.85 10.16
C THR A 81 -0.60 10.12 9.92
N GLU A 82 -0.96 11.36 9.58
CA GLU A 82 -2.34 11.74 9.30
C GLU A 82 -2.85 11.03 8.02
N PRO A 83 -3.90 10.18 8.11
CA PRO A 83 -4.56 9.61 6.94
C PRO A 83 -5.54 10.64 6.34
N PRO A 84 -6.00 10.44 5.09
CA PRO A 84 -7.14 11.19 4.58
C PRO A 84 -8.44 10.72 5.26
N ASP A 85 -9.43 11.62 5.38
CA ASP A 85 -10.72 11.35 6.05
C ASP A 85 -11.43 10.07 5.56
N TRP A 86 -11.29 9.73 4.27
CA TRP A 86 -11.96 8.56 3.70
C TRP A 86 -11.28 7.21 4.04
N LEU A 87 -10.10 7.22 4.67
CA LEU A 87 -9.36 6.03 5.08
C LEU A 87 -9.57 5.73 6.58
N GLU A 88 -10.81 5.74 7.04
CA GLU A 88 -11.15 5.50 8.44
C GLU A 88 -10.85 4.06 8.86
N ALA A 89 -11.26 3.08 8.04
CA ALA A 89 -11.00 1.67 8.25
C ALA A 89 -9.54 1.32 7.90
N ARG A 90 -8.67 1.41 8.91
CA ARG A 90 -7.23 1.13 8.79
C ARG A 90 -6.70 0.46 10.05
N GLU A 91 -5.60 -0.26 9.91
CA GLU A 91 -4.80 -0.77 11.02
C GLU A 91 -3.58 0.12 11.21
N GLU A 92 -3.47 0.79 12.36
CA GLU A 92 -2.29 1.60 12.66
C GLU A 92 -1.12 0.69 13.04
N VAL A 93 -0.01 0.85 12.33
CA VAL A 93 1.18 0.02 12.49
C VAL A 93 2.37 0.92 12.83
N ASP A 94 3.01 0.65 13.97
CA ASP A 94 4.17 1.39 14.46
C ASP A 94 5.40 1.20 13.56
N VAL A 95 5.68 2.13 12.65
CA VAL A 95 6.80 2.10 11.68
C VAL A 95 8.12 2.72 12.13
N HIS A 96 8.33 3.07 13.40
CA HIS A 96 9.49 3.88 13.80
C HIS A 96 10.86 3.36 13.31
N ASP A 97 11.01 2.05 13.16
CA ASP A 97 12.23 1.33 12.77
C ASP A 97 12.40 1.13 11.24
N TRP A 98 11.44 1.53 10.41
CA TRP A 98 11.42 1.15 8.98
C TRP A 98 12.70 1.56 8.23
N LYS A 99 13.29 2.71 8.57
CA LYS A 99 14.52 3.21 7.93
C LYS A 99 15.72 2.33 8.24
N GLU A 100 15.84 1.89 9.50
CA GLU A 100 16.94 1.04 9.94
C GLU A 100 16.79 -0.35 9.33
N VAL A 101 15.60 -0.95 9.44
CA VAL A 101 15.32 -2.29 8.91
C VAL A 101 15.51 -2.37 7.40
N CYS A 102 15.18 -1.30 6.66
CA CYS A 102 15.32 -1.27 5.21
C CYS A 102 16.61 -0.62 4.68
N ALA A 103 17.55 -0.23 5.55
CA ALA A 103 18.74 0.52 5.13
C ALA A 103 19.60 -0.19 4.06
N GLY A 104 19.62 -1.53 4.07
CA GLY A 104 20.36 -2.34 3.11
C GLY A 104 19.61 -2.66 1.80
N LEU A 105 18.36 -2.21 1.65
CA LEU A 105 17.55 -2.49 0.46
C LEU A 105 17.74 -1.41 -0.62
N PRO A 106 17.68 -1.77 -1.91
CA PRO A 106 17.77 -0.82 -3.02
C PRO A 106 16.44 -0.07 -3.20
N LEU A 107 16.05 0.72 -2.20
CA LEU A 107 14.77 1.40 -2.14
C LEU A 107 14.69 2.56 -3.14
N ALA A 108 13.73 2.47 -4.07
CA ALA A 108 13.42 3.54 -5.00
C ALA A 108 11.94 3.55 -5.40
N HIS A 109 11.37 4.74 -5.57
CA HIS A 109 10.03 4.97 -6.10
C HIS A 109 10.05 6.14 -7.07
N MET A 110 9.84 5.87 -8.37
CA MET A 110 9.88 6.90 -9.40
C MET A 110 11.12 7.81 -9.31
N GLN A 111 12.30 7.18 -9.16
CA GLN A 111 13.61 7.85 -8.97
C GLN A 111 13.79 8.60 -7.63
N ARG A 112 12.85 8.49 -6.69
CA ARG A 112 12.98 9.02 -5.32
C ARG A 112 13.40 7.95 -4.33
N GLY A 113 14.31 8.30 -3.43
CA GLY A 113 14.74 7.45 -2.33
C GLY A 113 14.00 7.71 -1.00
N PRO A 114 14.34 6.95 0.06
CA PRO A 114 13.75 7.05 1.40
C PRO A 114 13.75 8.45 2.04
N GLY A 115 14.74 9.29 1.72
CA GLY A 115 14.81 10.67 2.20
C GLY A 115 13.87 11.62 1.48
N GLU A 116 13.52 11.32 0.22
CA GLU A 116 12.69 12.18 -0.63
C GLU A 116 11.21 11.83 -0.52
N ASP A 117 10.87 10.55 -0.32
CA ASP A 117 9.48 10.09 -0.22
C ASP A 117 9.25 9.12 0.94
N PRO A 118 9.50 9.54 2.19
CA PRO A 118 9.50 8.66 3.36
C PRO A 118 8.16 7.95 3.60
N LEU A 119 7.04 8.62 3.30
CA LEU A 119 5.71 8.03 3.48
C LEU A 119 5.47 6.81 2.59
N PHE A 120 5.99 6.82 1.36
CA PHE A 120 5.86 5.69 0.44
C PHE A 120 6.47 4.41 1.04
N PHE A 121 7.69 4.52 1.56
CA PHE A 121 8.41 3.38 2.12
C PHE A 121 7.84 2.97 3.49
N ALA A 122 7.47 3.93 4.34
CA ALA A 122 6.82 3.66 5.61
C ALA A 122 5.48 2.92 5.44
N ALA A 123 4.65 3.32 4.48
CA ALA A 123 3.37 2.67 4.19
C ALA A 123 3.56 1.25 3.63
N ALA A 124 4.54 1.05 2.73
CA ALA A 124 4.90 -0.29 2.26
C ALA A 124 5.43 -1.18 3.40
N PHE A 125 6.24 -0.61 4.30
CA PHE A 125 6.73 -1.31 5.50
C PHE A 125 5.60 -1.71 6.44
N ALA A 126 4.63 -0.81 6.66
CA ALA A 126 3.46 -1.08 7.48
C ALA A 126 2.72 -2.34 7.00
N ALA A 127 2.59 -2.54 5.68
CA ALA A 127 2.01 -3.75 5.11
C ALA A 127 2.82 -5.01 5.43
N GLY A 128 4.14 -4.97 5.23
CA GLY A 128 5.02 -6.10 5.56
C GLY A 128 4.98 -6.45 7.06
N ARG A 129 4.91 -5.46 7.94
CA ARG A 129 4.81 -5.72 9.38
C ARG A 129 3.42 -6.20 9.80
N ALA A 130 2.35 -5.71 9.19
CA ALA A 130 1.00 -6.24 9.42
C ALA A 130 0.90 -7.73 9.04
N VAL A 131 1.58 -8.14 7.96
CA VAL A 131 1.76 -9.57 7.60
C VAL A 131 2.54 -10.28 8.70
N ARG A 132 3.74 -9.80 9.05
CA ARG A 132 4.61 -10.43 10.07
C ARG A 132 3.88 -10.67 11.39
N ASN A 133 3.14 -9.68 11.89
CA ASN A 133 2.40 -9.78 13.15
C ASN A 133 1.32 -10.88 13.16
N ARG A 134 0.92 -11.38 11.98
CA ARG A 134 -0.05 -12.47 11.81
C ARG A 134 0.61 -13.82 11.55
N LEU A 135 1.87 -13.84 11.12
CA LEU A 135 2.58 -15.07 10.78
C LEU A 135 3.25 -15.75 11.99
N GLY A 136 3.55 -14.99 13.05
CA GLY A 136 4.31 -15.46 14.23
C GLY A 136 5.80 -15.25 14.04
#